data_AF-A0A1M3H137-F1
#
_entry.id   AF-A0A1M3H137-F1
#
_cell.length_a   1.000
_cell.length_b   1.000
_cell.length_c   1.000
_cell.angle_alpha   90.00
_cell.angle_beta   90.00
_cell.angle_gamma   90.00
#
_symmetry.space_group_name_H-M   'P 1'
#
loop_
_entity.id
_entity.type
_entity.pdbx_description
1 polymer ?
#
loop_
_entity_poly.entity_id
_entity_poly.type
_entity_poly.pdbx_seq_one_letter_code
_entity_poly.pdbx_strand_id
1 'polypeptide(L)'
;MLDLEPSNITMYRKRRRVMDDYIASRVADLLKIEELELIAQANAEREKNEEKRVYWEAKAKTARENREPLDVLVADACRRKNRLAGLAGAASKPLEL
;
A
#
# COMPACT_ATOMS: atom_id res chain seq x y z
N MET A 1 4.14 -10.64 11.21
CA MET A 1 3.03 -9.97 11.91
C MET A 1 3.11 -8.50 11.55
N LEU A 2 2.00 -7.80 11.38
CA LEU A 2 2.08 -6.34 11.26
C LEU A 2 2.58 -5.83 12.60
N ASP A 3 3.70 -5.10 12.64
CA ASP A 3 4.22 -4.47 13.87
C ASP A 3 3.32 -3.30 14.31
N LEU A 4 2.02 -3.58 14.39
CA LEU A 4 0.92 -2.70 14.71
C LEU A 4 0.11 -3.40 15.80
N GLU A 5 -0.28 -2.64 16.82
CA GLU A 5 -1.18 -3.13 17.87
C GLU A 5 -2.52 -3.59 17.20
N PRO A 6 -2.95 -4.87 17.34
CA PRO A 6 -4.21 -5.39 16.78
C PRO A 6 -5.47 -4.57 17.10
N SER A 7 -5.48 -3.89 18.23
CA SER A 7 -6.43 -2.88 18.72
C SER A 7 -6.64 -1.76 17.71
N ASN A 8 -5.58 -1.27 17.06
CA ASN A 8 -5.69 -0.18 16.08
C ASN A 8 -6.59 -0.60 14.91
N ILE A 9 -6.39 -1.82 14.40
CA ILE A 9 -7.22 -2.39 13.33
C ILE A 9 -8.63 -2.70 13.83
N THR A 10 -8.75 -3.27 15.03
CA THR A 10 -10.05 -3.61 15.62
C THR A 10 -10.93 -2.38 15.84
N MET A 11 -10.36 -1.30 16.38
CA MET A 11 -11.09 -0.05 16.62
C MET A 11 -11.47 0.66 15.31
N TYR A 12 -10.58 0.62 14.30
CA TYR A 12 -10.91 1.09 12.96
C TYR A 12 -12.08 0.32 12.35
N ARG A 13 -12.04 -1.03 12.37
CA ARG A 13 -13.13 -1.88 11.87
C ARG A 13 -14.46 -1.65 12.58
N LYS A 14 -14.43 -1.30 13.88
CA LYS A 14 -15.61 -0.93 14.67
C LYS A 14 -16.07 0.52 14.46
N ARG A 15 -15.41 1.29 13.57
CA ARG A 15 -15.65 2.73 13.34
C ARG A 15 -15.53 3.57 14.60
N ARG A 16 -14.73 3.13 15.57
CA ARG A 16 -14.51 3.84 16.85
C ARG A 16 -13.33 4.81 16.79
N ARG A 17 -12.40 4.60 15.86
CA ARG A 17 -11.22 5.44 15.67
C ARG A 17 -10.84 5.46 14.19
N VAL A 18 -10.50 6.63 13.67
CA VAL A 18 -9.79 6.77 12.39
C VAL A 18 -8.31 6.49 12.63
N MET A 19 -7.61 5.93 11.64
CA MET A 19 -6.16 5.70 11.75
C MET A 19 -5.41 7.02 11.98
N ASP A 20 -4.37 6.98 12.79
CA ASP A 20 -3.37 8.05 12.81
C ASP A 20 -2.38 7.90 11.66
N ASP A 21 -1.59 8.94 11.40
CA ASP A 21 -0.70 9.04 10.25
C ASP A 21 0.35 7.93 10.25
N TYR A 22 0.85 7.55 11.44
CA TYR A 22 1.81 6.45 11.56
C TYR A 22 1.17 5.11 11.20
N ILE A 23 -0.01 4.80 11.74
CA ILE A 23 -0.73 3.57 11.40
C ILE A 23 -1.12 3.57 9.91
N ALA A 24 -1.59 4.69 9.37
CA ALA A 24 -1.92 4.85 7.96
C ALA A 24 -0.70 4.57 7.08
N SER A 25 0.46 5.15 7.41
CA SER A 25 1.73 4.90 6.73
C SER A 25 2.11 3.42 6.70
N ARG A 26 2.10 2.76 7.87
CA ARG A 26 2.43 1.33 7.99
C ARG A 26 1.45 0.42 7.24
N VAL A 27 0.18 0.80 7.18
CA VAL A 27 -0.82 0.06 6.39
C VAL A 27 -0.60 0.28 4.89
N ALA A 28 -0.27 1.50 4.46
CA ALA A 28 0.04 1.77 3.06
C ALA A 28 1.26 0.97 2.58
N ASP A 29 2.32 0.93 3.39
CA ASP A 29 3.52 0.11 3.19
C ASP A 29 3.20 -1.37 2.97
N LEU A 30 2.27 -1.91 3.75
CA LEU A 30 1.84 -3.30 3.65
C LEU A 30 1.05 -3.52 2.35
N LEU A 31 0.10 -2.63 2.07
CA LEU A 31 -0.81 -2.75 0.93
C LEU A 31 -0.14 -2.38 -0.40
N LYS A 32 1.10 -1.88 -0.36
CA LYS A 32 1.85 -1.41 -1.54
C LYS A 32 1.03 -0.40 -2.33
N ILE A 33 0.41 0.52 -1.60
CA ILE A 33 -0.26 1.70 -2.14
C ILE A 33 0.57 2.93 -1.80
N GLU A 34 0.25 4.05 -2.43
CA GLU A 34 0.90 5.30 -2.12
C GLU A 34 0.54 5.72 -0.68
N GLU A 35 1.55 6.15 0.09
CA GLU A 35 1.44 6.48 1.51
C GLU A 35 0.57 7.71 1.78
N LEU A 36 0.81 8.80 1.05
CA LEU A 36 0.04 10.03 1.11
C LEU A 36 -1.44 9.82 0.78
N GLU A 37 -1.80 8.87 -0.09
CA GLU A 37 -3.20 8.52 -0.35
C GLU A 37 -3.92 8.15 0.95
N LEU A 38 -3.34 7.23 1.72
CA LEU A 38 -3.99 6.72 2.93
C LEU A 38 -3.92 7.71 4.10
N ILE A 39 -2.80 8.43 4.24
CA ILE A 39 -2.66 9.49 5.25
C ILE A 39 -3.66 10.62 4.98
N ALA A 40 -3.75 11.10 3.74
CA ALA A 40 -4.66 12.17 3.38
C ALA A 40 -6.12 11.76 3.59
N GLN A 41 -6.48 10.52 3.23
CA GLN A 41 -7.82 9.99 3.50
C GLN A 41 -8.13 9.95 5.02
N ALA A 42 -7.20 9.46 5.84
CA ALA A 42 -7.37 9.43 7.30
C ALA A 42 -7.45 10.83 7.93
N ASN A 43 -6.77 11.82 7.35
CA ASN A 43 -6.87 13.23 7.76
C ASN A 43 -8.21 13.84 7.36
N ALA A 44 -8.69 13.60 6.14
CA ALA A 44 -10.02 14.05 5.70
C ALA A 44 -11.14 13.54 6.62
N GLU A 45 -11.09 12.26 7.01
CA GLU A 45 -12.08 11.64 7.90
C GLU A 45 -12.11 12.24 9.32
N ARG A 46 -10.96 12.71 9.83
CA ARG A 46 -10.85 13.31 11.17
C ARG A 46 -11.13 14.81 11.19
N GLU A 47 -10.92 15.48 10.06
CA GLU A 47 -10.95 16.92 9.96
C GLU A 47 -12.39 17.45 10.10
N LYS A 48 -12.53 18.45 10.97
CA LYS A 48 -13.82 19.09 11.28
C LYS A 48 -14.04 20.33 10.45
N ASN A 49 -12.96 21.02 10.06
CA ASN A 49 -13.02 22.17 9.18
C ASN A 49 -13.22 21.73 7.74
N GLU A 50 -14.26 22.25 7.10
CA GLU A 50 -14.64 21.84 5.75
C GLU A 50 -13.59 22.15 4.69
N GLU A 51 -12.99 23.34 4.70
CA GLU A 51 -11.95 23.73 3.74
C GLU A 51 -10.73 22.81 3.83
N LYS A 52 -10.29 22.49 5.06
CA LYS A 52 -9.18 21.57 5.29
C LYS A 52 -9.52 20.13 4.90
N ARG A 53 -10.76 19.70 5.14
CA ARG A 53 -11.22 18.38 4.70
C ARG A 53 -11.17 18.26 3.17
N VAL A 54 -11.66 19.25 2.45
CA VAL A 54 -11.60 19.30 0.97
C VAL A 54 -10.14 19.28 0.49
N TYR A 55 -9.24 19.99 1.15
CA TYR A 55 -7.81 19.92 0.86
C TYR A 55 -7.27 18.49 0.96
N TRP A 56 -7.59 17.79 2.05
CA TRP A 56 -7.13 16.41 2.26
C TRP A 56 -7.75 15.42 1.26
N GLU A 57 -9.04 15.56 0.95
CA GLU A 57 -9.70 14.76 -0.08
C GLU A 57 -9.05 14.95 -1.46
N ALA A 58 -8.73 16.21 -1.82
CA ALA A 58 -8.02 16.51 -3.06
C ALA A 58 -6.61 15.90 -3.10
N LYS A 59 -5.89 15.92 -1.96
CA LYS A 59 -4.58 15.26 -1.83
C LYS A 59 -4.68 13.75 -2.00
N ALA A 60 -5.65 13.10 -1.34
CA ALA A 60 -5.87 11.66 -1.45
C ALA A 60 -6.21 11.27 -2.90
N LYS A 61 -7.07 12.04 -3.56
CA LYS A 61 -7.42 11.84 -4.97
C LYS A 61 -6.19 11.94 -5.88
N THR A 62 -5.40 12.99 -5.72
CA THR A 62 -4.19 13.21 -6.54
C THR A 62 -3.19 12.06 -6.35
N ALA A 63 -2.96 11.62 -5.11
CA ALA A 63 -2.07 10.50 -4.81
C ALA A 63 -2.53 9.20 -5.47
N ARG A 64 -3.85 8.93 -5.44
CA ARG A 64 -4.46 7.77 -6.11
C ARG A 64 -4.29 7.81 -7.62
N GLU A 65 -4.50 8.97 -8.25
CA GLU A 65 -4.38 9.14 -9.70
C GLU A 65 -2.94 8.98 -10.20
N ASN A 66 -1.96 9.36 -9.38
CA ASN A 66 -0.54 9.17 -9.68
C ASN A 66 -0.06 7.72 -9.51
N ARG A 67 -0.92 6.82 -9.02
CA ARG A 67 -0.57 5.42 -8.82
C ARG A 67 -0.43 4.71 -10.15
N GLU A 68 0.63 3.91 -10.31
CA GLU A 68 0.70 2.97 -11.43
C GLU A 68 -0.52 2.04 -11.42
N PRO A 69 -1.17 1.82 -12.57
CA PRO A 69 -2.30 0.91 -12.67
C PRO A 69 -1.98 -0.49 -12.11
N LEU A 70 -2.93 -1.10 -11.41
CA LEU A 70 -2.73 -2.39 -10.74
C LEU A 70 -2.27 -3.50 -11.70
N ASP A 71 -2.75 -3.46 -12.95
CA ASP A 71 -2.37 -4.34 -14.05
C ASP A 71 -0.87 -4.24 -14.40
N VAL A 72 -0.29 -3.04 -14.36
CA VAL A 72 1.15 -2.83 -14.59
C VAL A 72 1.96 -3.45 -13.45
N LEU A 73 1.56 -3.22 -12.20
CA LEU A 73 2.23 -3.78 -11.02
C LEU A 73 2.15 -5.32 -10.98
N VAL A 74 1.00 -5.88 -11.34
CA VAL A 74 0.81 -7.34 -11.45
C VAL A 74 1.63 -7.92 -12.60
N ALA A 75 1.68 -7.25 -13.76
CA ALA A 75 2.51 -7.67 -14.88
C ALA A 75 4.00 -7.68 -14.52
N ASP A 76 4.46 -6.67 -13.77
CA ASP A 76 5.83 -6.58 -13.28
C ASP A 76 6.19 -7.65 -12.24
N ALA A 77 5.28 -7.93 -11.32
CA ALA A 77 5.44 -9.02 -10.37
C ALA A 77 5.53 -10.38 -11.10
N CYS A 78 4.67 -10.63 -12.09
CA CYS A 78 4.71 -11.82 -12.93
C CYS A 78 6.03 -11.92 -13.72
N ARG A 79 6.49 -10.82 -14.34
CA ARG A 79 7.78 -10.77 -15.06
C ARG A 79 8.97 -11.11 -14.16
N ARG A 80 9.03 -10.54 -12.94
CA ARG A 80 10.11 -10.83 -11.98
C ARG A 80 10.10 -12.29 -11.54
N LYS A 81 8.92 -12.86 -11.26
CA LYS A 81 8.77 -14.27 -10.87
C LYS A 81 9.28 -15.22 -11.98
N ASN A 82 8.93 -14.93 -13.24
CA ASN A 82 9.37 -15.74 -14.38
C ASN A 82 10.89 -15.63 -14.63
N ARG A 83 11.49 -14.45 -14.45
CA ARG A 83 12.95 -14.27 -14.55
C ARG A 83 13.70 -15.11 -13.50
N LEU A 84 13.24 -15.10 -12.25
CA LEU A 84 13.84 -15.88 -11.17
C LEU A 84 13.70 -17.39 -11.40
N ALA A 85 12.54 -17.84 -11.89
CA ALA A 85 12.33 -19.24 -12.25
C ALA A 85 13.24 -19.71 -13.40
N GLY A 86 13.44 -18.86 -14.42
CA GLY A 86 14.34 -19.15 -15.54
C GLY A 86 15.82 -19.24 -15.14
N LEU A 87 16.27 -18.38 -14.22
CA LEU A 87 17.63 -18.44 -13.66
C LEU A 87 17.87 -19.70 -12.84
N ALA A 88 16.87 -20.17 -12.08
CA ALA A 88 16.97 -21.42 -11.32
C ALA A 88 17.05 -22.66 -12.21
N GLY A 89 16.38 -22.65 -13.37
CA GLY A 89 16.45 -23.75 -14.35
C GLY A 89 17.77 -23.85 -15.11
N ALA A 90 18.50 -22.75 -15.28
CA ALA A 90 19.77 -22.72 -16.00
C ALA A 90 20.95 -23.32 -15.20
N ALA A 91 20.86 -23.36 -13.87
CA ALA A 91 21.93 -23.85 -12.98
C ALA A 91 21.98 -25.40 -12.85
N SER A 92 21.10 -26.14 -13.52
CA SER A 92 20.93 -27.59 -13.33
C SER A 92 21.53 -28.47 -14.45
N LYS A 93 22.28 -27.94 -15.41
CA LYS A 93 22.95 -28.81 -16.40
C LYS A 93 24.20 -29.44 -15.77
N PRO A 94 24.28 -30.77 -15.60
CA PRO A 94 25.50 -31.42 -15.16
C PRO A 94 26.58 -31.20 -16.23
N LEU A 95 27.83 -30.92 -15.81
CA LEU A 95 28.98 -31.10 -16.68
C LEU A 95 29.02 -32.59 -17.05
N GLU A 96 28.69 -32.92 -18.29
CA GLU A 96 29.03 -34.24 -18.83
C GLU A 96 30.53 -34.27 -19.10
N LEU A 97 31.22 -35.21 -18.43
CA LEU A 97 32.64 -35.55 -18.56
C LEU A 97 32.83 -36.67 -19.57
#